data_AF-A0A382Y5I5-F1
#
_entry.id   AF-A0A382Y5I5-F1
#
_cell.length_a   1.000
_cell.length_b   1.000
_cell.length_c   1.000
_cell.angle_alpha   90.00
_cell.angle_beta   90.00
_cell.angle_gamma   90.00
#
_symmetry.space_group_name_H-M   'P 1'
#
loop_
_entity.id
_entity.type
_entity.pdbx_description
1 polymer ?
#
loop_
_entity_poly.entity_id
_entity_poly.type
_entity_poly.pdbx_seq_one_letter_code
_entity_poly.pdbx_strand_id
1 'polypeptide(L)'
;EMALLTGEKRSADVTSSTESLVGELTKESIMSLATENPEVLNKMTAVVAKRRLKNKEMWSTSAKSHDEAVQKEEKTLLALVMNFFFGNR
;
A
#
# COMPACT_ATOMS: atom_id res chain seq x y z
N GLU A 1 0.97 -4.89 -4.47
CA GLU A 1 1.17 -4.40 -3.09
C GLU A 1 -0.12 -3.88 -2.44
N MET A 2 -0.93 -3.06 -3.12
CA MET A 2 -2.11 -2.39 -2.52
C MET A 2 -3.04 -3.36 -1.76
N ALA A 3 -3.55 -4.39 -2.44
CA ALA A 3 -4.45 -5.38 -1.85
C ALA A 3 -3.79 -6.21 -0.73
N LEU A 4 -2.49 -6.52 -0.90
CA LEU A 4 -1.72 -7.31 0.07
C LEU A 4 -1.51 -6.55 1.38
N LEU A 5 -1.33 -5.23 1.29
CA LEU A 5 -1.05 -4.40 2.45
C LEU A 5 -2.33 -3.95 3.15
N THR A 6 -3.38 -3.63 2.39
CA THR A 6 -4.59 -3.00 2.93
C THR A 6 -5.75 -3.96 3.16
N GLY A 7 -5.69 -5.16 2.57
CA GLY A 7 -6.82 -6.08 2.51
C GLY A 7 -7.93 -5.67 1.52
N GLU A 8 -7.79 -4.54 0.82
CA GLU A 8 -8.71 -4.13 -0.23
C GLU A 8 -8.64 -5.08 -1.45
N LYS A 9 -9.66 -5.04 -2.32
CA LYS A 9 -9.64 -5.76 -3.60
C LYS A 9 -8.51 -5.24 -4.51
N ARG A 10 -8.04 -6.08 -5.44
CA ARG A 10 -7.07 -5.66 -6.48
C ARG A 10 -7.64 -4.47 -7.25
N SER A 11 -6.88 -3.38 -7.29
CA SER A 11 -7.30 -2.11 -7.88
C SER A 11 -7.01 -1.99 -9.38
N ALA A 12 -6.25 -2.92 -9.93
CA ALA A 12 -5.85 -2.92 -11.34
C ALA A 12 -5.40 -4.32 -11.76
N ASP A 13 -5.46 -4.57 -13.07
CA ASP A 13 -4.84 -5.71 -13.71
C ASP A 13 -3.40 -5.37 -14.11
N VAL A 14 -2.51 -6.37 -14.00
CA VAL A 14 -1.11 -6.25 -14.42
C VAL A 14 -0.84 -7.38 -15.40
N THR A 15 -0.46 -7.01 -16.62
CA THR A 15 -0.09 -7.95 -17.68
C THR A 15 1.37 -7.77 -18.05
N SER A 16 2.04 -8.87 -18.41
CA SER A 16 3.40 -8.81 -18.95
C SER A 16 3.34 -8.68 -20.47
N SER A 17 4.02 -7.70 -21.04
CA SER A 17 4.13 -7.52 -22.50
C SER A 17 5.22 -8.41 -23.13
N THR A 18 6.09 -8.98 -22.31
CA THR A 18 7.21 -9.85 -22.71
C THR A 18 7.30 -11.06 -21.78
N GLU A 19 8.20 -11.99 -22.08
CA GLU A 19 8.60 -13.01 -21.11
C GLU A 19 9.21 -12.33 -19.88
N SER A 20 8.73 -12.69 -18.70
CA SER A 20 9.12 -12.08 -17.43
C SER A 20 9.25 -13.14 -16.36
N LEU A 21 10.33 -13.06 -15.58
CA LEU A 21 10.52 -13.85 -14.36
C LEU A 21 10.18 -12.97 -13.16
N VAL A 22 9.31 -13.47 -12.27
CA VAL A 22 8.85 -12.73 -11.09
C VAL A 22 9.07 -13.54 -9.81
N GLY A 23 9.38 -12.84 -8.72
CA GLY A 23 9.42 -13.41 -7.37
C GLY A 23 8.13 -13.09 -6.63
N GLU A 24 7.49 -14.10 -6.06
CA GLU A 24 6.30 -13.93 -5.24
C GLU A 24 6.67 -13.72 -3.77
N LEU A 25 6.03 -12.74 -3.14
CA LEU A 25 6.08 -12.52 -1.69
C LEU A 25 4.66 -12.69 -1.14
N THR A 26 4.46 -13.69 -0.28
CA THR A 26 3.15 -13.98 0.29
C THR A 26 2.83 -13.07 1.48
N LYS A 27 1.57 -13.07 1.91
CA LYS A 27 1.13 -12.29 3.07
C LYS A 27 1.86 -12.74 4.33
N GLU A 28 2.05 -14.04 4.50
CA GLU A 28 2.67 -14.67 5.66
C GLU A 28 4.15 -14.25 5.78
N SER A 29 4.87 -14.24 4.66
CA SER A 29 6.27 -13.78 4.64
C SER A 29 6.40 -12.31 5.01
N ILE A 30 5.51 -11.46 4.51
CA ILE A 30 5.51 -10.03 4.85
C ILE A 30 5.05 -9.81 6.30
N MET A 31 4.09 -10.60 6.79
CA MET A 31 3.59 -10.50 8.15
C MET A 31 4.66 -10.85 9.19
N SER A 32 5.46 -11.90 8.95
CA SER A 32 6.59 -12.24 9.82
C SER A 32 7.56 -11.06 9.91
N LEU A 33 7.96 -10.51 8.76
CA LEU A 33 8.86 -9.37 8.69
C LEU A 33 8.30 -8.12 9.37
N ALA A 34 7.01 -7.83 9.17
CA ALA A 34 6.34 -6.68 9.75
C ALA A 34 6.18 -6.80 11.27
N THR A 35 6.05 -8.02 11.79
CA THR A 35 5.98 -8.31 13.23
C THR A 35 7.34 -8.12 13.89
N GLU A 36 8.40 -8.62 13.25
CA GLU A 36 9.78 -8.53 13.74
C GLU A 36 10.34 -7.12 13.60
N ASN A 37 9.95 -6.39 12.56
CA ASN A 37 10.40 -5.03 12.28
C ASN A 37 9.24 -4.11 11.84
N PRO A 38 8.52 -3.50 12.79
CA PRO A 38 7.40 -2.61 12.50
C PRO A 38 7.74 -1.40 11.63
N GLU A 39 9.01 -0.96 11.62
CA GLU A 39 9.45 0.17 10.80
C GLU A 39 9.34 -0.12 9.29
N VAL A 40 9.55 -1.39 8.90
CA VAL A 40 9.40 -1.83 7.51
C VAL A 40 7.97 -1.62 7.03
N LEU A 41 6.99 -1.98 7.87
CA LEU A 41 5.58 -1.81 7.55
C LEU A 41 5.20 -0.33 7.39
N ASN A 42 5.72 0.54 8.26
CA ASN A 42 5.52 1.98 8.16
C ASN A 42 6.07 2.55 6.84
N LYS A 43 7.29 2.16 6.47
CA LYS A 43 7.91 2.58 5.19
C LYS A 43 7.12 2.10 3.98
N MET A 44 6.71 0.83 3.98
CA MET A 44 5.88 0.27 2.90
C MET A 44 4.54 1.01 2.78
N THR A 45 3.88 1.30 3.91
CA THR A 45 2.61 2.03 3.94
C THR A 45 2.76 3.44 3.35
N ALA A 46 3.80 4.18 3.72
CA ALA A 46 4.06 5.51 3.18
C ALA A 46 4.25 5.50 1.65
N VAL A 47 4.97 4.51 1.11
CA VAL A 47 5.14 4.35 -0.35
C VAL A 47 3.80 4.08 -1.04
N VAL A 48 2.95 3.22 -0.46
CA VAL A 48 1.64 2.89 -1.02
C VAL A 48 0.70 4.09 -1.01
N ALA A 49 0.70 4.87 0.07
CA ALA A 49 -0.12 6.10 0.18
C ALA A 49 0.23 7.11 -0.92
N LYS A 50 1.53 7.38 -1.11
CA LYS A 50 2.01 8.27 -2.17
C LYS A 50 1.60 7.79 -3.56
N ARG A 51 1.69 6.48 -3.83
CA ARG A 51 1.26 5.89 -5.11
C ARG A 51 -0.26 6.00 -5.31
N ARG A 52 -1.06 5.76 -4.28
CA ARG A 52 -2.53 5.88 -4.35
C ARG A 52 -2.95 7.29 -4.69
N LEU A 53 -2.31 8.28 -4.07
CA LEU A 53 -2.57 9.69 -4.37
C LEU A 53 -2.13 10.07 -5.78
N LYS A 54 -0.93 9.68 -6.20
CA LYS A 54 -0.48 9.91 -7.58
C LYS A 54 -1.48 9.35 -8.61
N ASN A 55 -2.03 8.16 -8.36
CA ASN A 55 -3.06 7.58 -9.22
C ASN A 55 -4.38 8.39 -9.18
N LYS A 56 -4.81 8.89 -8.01
CA LYS A 56 -5.98 9.77 -7.85
C LYS A 56 -5.78 11.15 -8.50
N GLU A 57 -4.57 11.71 -8.45
CA GLU A 57 -4.23 13.02 -9.02
C GLU A 57 -4.08 13.00 -10.53
N MET A 58 -3.60 11.90 -11.10
CA MET A 58 -3.74 11.65 -12.54
C MET A 58 -5.20 11.72 -13.02
N TRP A 59 -6.17 11.51 -12.11
CA TRP A 59 -7.60 11.66 -12.37
C TRP A 59 -8.23 12.96 -11.85
N SER A 60 -7.52 13.83 -11.13
CA SER A 60 -8.07 15.05 -10.52
C SER A 60 -7.15 16.27 -10.66
N THR A 61 -7.67 17.33 -11.29
CA THR A 61 -6.91 18.50 -11.81
C THR A 61 -6.57 19.59 -10.77
N SER A 62 -6.40 19.32 -9.48
CA SER A 62 -6.24 20.42 -8.49
C SER A 62 -5.14 20.21 -7.45
N ALA A 63 -4.04 20.95 -7.61
CA ALA A 63 -2.77 20.81 -6.88
C ALA A 63 -2.64 21.63 -5.58
N LYS A 64 -3.72 22.07 -4.93
CA LYS A 64 -3.62 23.09 -3.84
C LYS A 64 -3.65 22.58 -2.40
N SER A 65 -3.70 21.26 -2.13
CA SER A 65 -3.60 20.73 -0.76
C SER A 65 -2.91 19.35 -0.69
N HIS A 66 -1.86 19.15 -1.50
CA HIS A 66 -1.21 17.85 -1.70
C HIS A 66 -0.67 17.24 -0.39
N ASP A 67 0.10 18.01 0.39
CA ASP A 67 0.78 17.47 1.58
C ASP A 67 -0.18 17.05 2.70
N GLU A 68 -1.25 17.82 2.93
CA GLU A 68 -2.28 17.46 3.90
C GLU A 68 -3.07 16.21 3.46
N ALA A 69 -3.33 16.08 2.16
CA ALA A 69 -3.96 14.90 1.59
C ALA A 69 -3.06 13.65 1.72
N VAL A 70 -1.74 13.81 1.51
CA VAL A 70 -0.73 12.76 1.73
C VAL A 70 -0.74 12.30 3.19
N GLN A 71 -0.64 13.22 4.13
CA GLN A 71 -0.61 12.87 5.55
C GLN A 71 -1.91 12.19 6.03
N LYS A 72 -3.07 12.63 5.51
CA LYS A 72 -4.36 12.02 5.82
C LYS A 72 -4.46 10.60 5.26
N GLU A 73 -4.11 10.41 3.99
CA GLU A 73 -4.16 9.10 3.34
C GLU A 73 -3.14 8.13 3.96
N GLU A 74 -1.94 8.59 4.32
CA GLU A 74 -0.93 7.79 5.05
C GLU A 74 -1.50 7.24 6.37
N LYS A 75 -2.15 8.09 7.17
CA LYS A 75 -2.80 7.66 8.43
C LYS A 75 -3.93 6.67 8.19
N THR A 76 -4.77 6.91 7.19
CA THR A 76 -5.88 6.01 6.85
C THR A 76 -5.37 4.64 6.38
N LEU A 77 -4.38 4.62 5.50
CA LEU A 77 -3.78 3.37 5.03
C LEU A 77 -3.06 2.63 6.14
N LEU A 78 -2.35 3.32 7.03
CA LEU A 78 -1.70 2.68 8.16
C LEU A 78 -2.71 1.98 9.06
N ALA A 79 -3.86 2.59 9.33
CA ALA A 79 -4.93 1.94 10.10
C ALA A 79 -5.46 0.68 9.41
N LEU A 80 -5.67 0.72 8.09
CA LEU A 80 -6.12 -0.44 7.31
C LEU A 80 -5.08 -1.57 7.33
N VAL A 81 -3.80 -1.21 7.13
CA VAL A 81 -2.68 -2.15 7.17
C VAL A 81 -2.58 -2.79 8.54
N MET A 82 -2.57 -1.99 9.62
CA MET A 82 -2.51 -2.50 10.99
C MET A 82 -3.69 -3.43 11.30
N ASN A 83 -4.90 -3.08 10.86
CA ASN A 83 -6.07 -3.94 11.04
C ASN A 83 -5.98 -5.23 10.21
N PHE A 84 -5.47 -5.18 8.99
CA PHE A 84 -5.38 -6.35 8.12
C PHE A 84 -4.29 -7.35 8.54
N PHE A 85 -3.21 -6.85 9.14
CA PHE A 85 -2.12 -7.68 9.64
C PHE A 85 -2.30 -8.12 11.10
N PHE A 86 -2.89 -7.25 11.95
CA PHE A 86 -2.92 -7.45 13.40
C PHE A 86 -4.32 -7.34 14.02
N GLY A 87 -5.36 -7.01 13.25
CA GLY A 87 -6.71 -6.67 13.73
C GLY A 87 -7.65 -7.82 14.05
N ASN A 88 -7.19 -9.07 14.02
CA ASN A 88 -7.93 -10.21 14.59
C ASN A 88 -7.02 -10.92 15.61
N ARG A 89 -7.19 -10.55 16.88
CA ARG A 89 -7.04 -11.45 18.03
C ARG A 89 -8.37 -11.47 18.78
#